data_AF-A0A3D1VPG7-F1
#
_entry.id   AF-A0A3D1VPG7-F1
#
_cell.length_a   1.000
_cell.length_b   1.000
_cell.length_c   1.000
_cell.angle_alpha   90.00
_cell.angle_beta   90.00
_cell.angle_gamma   90.00
#
_symmetry.space_group_name_H-M   'P 1'
#
loop_
_entity.id
_entity.type
_entity.pdbx_description
1 polymer ?
#
loop_
_entity_poly.entity_id
_entity_poly.type
_entity_poly.pdbx_seq_one_letter_code
_entity_poly.pdbx_strand_id
1 'polypeptide(L)'
;SLQSNVPYLPTDSRNLCVKAALLYLEAGKLQKKINIHVNKRIPVAAGLAGGSTDAAAVLLGLESVFHVFGCDLPALALRLGADVP
;
A
#
# COMPACT_ATOMS: atom_id res chain seq x y z
N SER A 1 -3.30 0.66 -11.03
CA SER A 1 -2.13 1.43 -11.48
C SER A 1 -1.66 2.30 -10.32
N LEU A 2 -0.37 2.63 -10.23
CA LEU A 2 0.14 3.57 -9.23
C LEU A 2 0.73 4.81 -9.91
N GLN A 3 0.47 5.98 -9.35
CA GLN A 3 1.07 7.26 -9.75
C GLN A 3 1.69 7.93 -8.53
N SER A 4 2.72 8.73 -8.73
CA SER A 4 3.30 9.56 -7.67
C SER A 4 3.76 10.91 -8.22
N ASN A 5 3.71 11.93 -7.37
CA ASN A 5 4.33 13.23 -7.63
C ASN A 5 5.87 13.20 -7.53
N VAL A 6 6.45 12.09 -7.05
CA VAL A 6 7.90 11.88 -6.99
C VAL A 6 8.35 11.04 -8.18
N PRO A 7 9.11 11.59 -9.16
CA PRO A 7 9.34 10.96 -10.46
C PRO A 7 10.25 9.72 -10.40
N TYR A 8 11.09 9.59 -9.38
CA TYR A 8 12.02 8.47 -9.22
C TYR A 8 11.48 7.34 -8.33
N LEU A 9 10.28 7.48 -7.75
CA LEU A 9 9.65 6.38 -7.01
C LEU A 9 9.18 5.30 -7.99
N PRO A 10 9.52 4.01 -7.75
CA PRO A 10 8.95 2.92 -8.53
C PRO A 10 7.42 2.97 -8.45
N THR A 11 6.74 2.81 -9.58
CA THR A 11 5.27 2.73 -9.66
C THR A 11 4.76 1.35 -10.06
N ASP A 12 5.67 0.37 -10.09
CA ASP A 12 5.42 -1.03 -10.40
C ASP A 12 5.39 -1.91 -9.12
N SER A 13 5.45 -3.23 -9.30
CA SER A 13 5.40 -4.23 -8.22
C SER A 13 6.53 -4.13 -7.21
N ARG A 14 7.57 -3.33 -7.45
CA ARG A 14 8.63 -3.05 -6.46
C ARG A 14 8.13 -2.12 -5.35
N ASN A 15 7.09 -1.33 -5.59
CA ASN A 15 6.54 -0.41 -4.59
C ASN A 15 5.64 -1.13 -3.57
N LEU A 16 5.87 -0.89 -2.27
CA LEU A 16 5.08 -1.50 -1.18
C LEU A 16 3.59 -1.15 -1.26
N CYS A 17 3.23 0.03 -1.76
CA CYS A 17 1.82 0.40 -1.98
C CYS A 17 1.13 -0.52 -3.00
N VAL A 18 1.84 -0.89 -4.07
CA VAL A 18 1.31 -1.83 -5.07
C VAL A 18 1.14 -3.21 -4.45
N LYS A 19 2.14 -3.68 -3.69
CA LYS A 19 2.07 -4.97 -3.00
C LYS A 19 0.94 -5.00 -1.98
N ALA A 20 0.77 -3.94 -1.19
CA ALA A 20 -0.30 -3.82 -0.20
C ALA A 20 -1.68 -3.94 -0.84
N ALA A 21 -1.91 -3.22 -1.95
CA ALA A 21 -3.17 -3.29 -2.66
C ALA A 21 -3.45 -4.68 -3.25
N LEU A 22 -2.44 -5.34 -3.82
CA LEU A 22 -2.59 -6.69 -4.36
C LEU A 22 -2.92 -7.70 -3.24
N LEU A 23 -2.21 -7.64 -2.11
CA LEU A 23 -2.46 -8.52 -0.96
C LEU A 23 -3.87 -8.33 -0.40
N TYR A 24 -4.34 -7.09 -0.27
CA TYR A 24 -5.69 -6.81 0.20
C TYR A 24 -6.76 -7.35 -0.76
N LEU A 25 -6.60 -7.11 -2.06
CA LEU A 25 -7.52 -7.62 -3.08
C LEU A 25 -7.55 -9.16 -3.07
N GLU A 26 -6.40 -9.80 -2.94
CA GLU A 26 -6.28 -11.26 -2.85
C GLU A 26 -6.98 -11.81 -1.60
N ALA A 27 -6.70 -11.23 -0.43
CA ALA A 27 -7.31 -11.62 0.84
C ALA A 27 -8.85 -11.49 0.81
N GLY A 28 -9.35 -10.42 0.18
CA GLY A 28 -10.79 -10.21 0.01
C GLY A 28 -11.43 -10.85 -1.21
N LYS A 29 -10.67 -11.62 -2.01
CA LYS A 29 -11.14 -12.22 -3.28
C LYS A 29 -11.80 -11.20 -4.22
N LEU A 30 -11.29 -9.97 -4.23
CA LEU A 30 -11.85 -8.85 -4.96
C LEU A 30 -11.28 -8.79 -6.38
N GLN A 31 -12.14 -8.87 -7.39
CA GLN A 31 -11.76 -8.67 -8.80
C GLN A 31 -11.97 -7.21 -9.23
N LYS A 32 -11.22 -6.29 -8.62
CA LYS A 32 -11.34 -4.84 -8.88
C LYS A 32 -10.01 -4.26 -9.37
N LYS A 33 -10.11 -3.25 -10.23
CA LYS A 33 -8.96 -2.42 -10.62
C LYS A 33 -8.86 -1.25 -9.63
N ILE A 34 -7.72 -1.11 -8.97
CA ILE A 34 -7.43 0.01 -8.05
C ILE A 34 -6.46 0.97 -8.74
N ASN A 35 -6.70 2.27 -8.57
CA ASN A 35 -5.76 3.32 -8.89
C ASN A 35 -5.27 3.96 -7.60
N ILE A 36 -3.96 4.01 -7.41
CA ILE A 36 -3.30 4.56 -6.22
C ILE A 36 -2.54 5.80 -6.67
N HIS A 37 -2.72 6.92 -5.96
CA HIS A 37 -1.93 8.11 -6.16
C HIS A 37 -1.21 8.48 -4.87
N VAL A 38 0.11 8.35 -4.87
CA VAL A 38 0.98 8.69 -3.74
C VAL A 38 1.46 10.13 -3.89
N ASN A 39 0.93 11.03 -3.05
CA ASN A 39 1.37 12.42 -2.98
C ASN A 39 2.32 12.61 -1.78
N LYS A 40 3.64 12.53 -2.01
CA LYS A 40 4.64 12.76 -0.97
C LYS A 40 4.83 14.25 -0.76
N ARG A 41 4.53 14.72 0.45
CA ARG A 41 4.84 16.09 0.93
C ARG A 41 6.14 16.17 1.73
N ILE A 42 6.58 15.02 2.25
CA ILE A 42 7.87 14.86 2.91
C ILE A 42 8.87 14.24 1.92
N PRO A 43 10.13 14.72 1.88
CA PRO A 43 11.15 14.14 1.01
C PRO A 43 11.33 12.65 1.25
N VAL A 44 11.59 11.90 0.17
CA VAL A 44 12.02 10.51 0.28
C VAL A 44 13.48 10.52 0.73
N ALA A 45 13.71 10.42 2.03
CA ALA A 45 15.06 10.32 2.60
C ALA A 45 15.45 8.84 2.79
N ALA A 46 16.68 8.48 2.43
CA ALA A 46 17.22 7.15 2.65
C ALA A 46 17.15 6.81 4.16
N GLY A 47 16.31 5.84 4.52
CA GLY A 47 16.18 5.36 5.90
C GLY A 47 15.03 5.95 6.73
N LEU A 48 14.23 6.88 6.21
CA LEU A 48 13.03 7.39 6.90
C LEU A 48 11.77 6.81 6.26
N ALA A 49 11.37 5.61 6.72
CA ALA A 49 10.03 5.01 6.84
C ALA A 49 8.89 5.33 5.83
N GLY A 50 9.16 5.99 4.70
CA GLY A 50 8.12 6.60 3.88
C GLY A 50 7.26 5.56 3.16
N GLY A 51 7.90 4.55 2.58
CA GLY A 51 7.20 3.50 1.83
C GLY A 51 6.34 2.59 2.71
N SER A 52 6.77 2.34 3.95
CA SER A 52 6.06 1.48 4.90
C SER A 52 4.79 2.16 5.40
N THR A 53 4.88 3.44 5.79
CA THR A 53 3.71 4.25 6.14
C THR A 53 2.74 4.40 4.97
N ASP A 54 3.26 4.61 3.74
CA ASP A 54 2.39 4.69 2.56
C ASP A 54 1.65 3.35 2.31
N ALA A 55 2.32 2.21 2.52
CA ALA A 55 1.71 0.89 2.38
C ALA A 55 0.63 0.61 3.43
N ALA A 56 0.88 0.98 4.70
CA ALA A 56 -0.13 0.91 5.76
C ALA A 56 -1.35 1.79 5.43
N ALA A 57 -1.10 3.01 4.92
CA ALA A 57 -2.17 3.90 4.48
C ALA A 57 -2.99 3.31 3.32
N VAL A 58 -2.37 2.56 2.41
CA VAL A 58 -3.09 1.82 1.36
C VAL A 58 -3.99 0.74 1.96
N LEU A 59 -3.49 -0.09 2.88
CA LEU A 59 -4.31 -1.14 3.51
C LEU A 59 -5.54 -0.55 4.22
N LEU A 60 -5.33 0.48 5.05
CA LEU A 60 -6.41 1.18 5.75
C LEU A 60 -7.39 1.84 4.79
N GLY A 61 -6.88 2.49 3.74
CA GLY A 61 -7.71 3.12 2.72
C GLY A 61 -8.58 2.12 1.97
N LEU A 62 -8.04 0.94 1.64
CA LEU A 62 -8.80 -0.11 0.97
C LEU A 62 -9.84 -0.74 1.89
N GLU A 63 -9.51 -0.96 3.16
CA GLU A 63 -10.48 -1.41 4.15
C GLU A 63 -11.64 -0.43 4.28
N SER A 64 -11.36 0.87 4.31
CA SER A 64 -12.41 1.90 4.36
C SER A 64 -13.30 1.96 3.12
N VAL A 65 -12.84 1.46 1.96
CA VAL A 65 -13.60 1.47 0.71
C VAL A 65 -14.39 0.17 0.52
N PHE A 66 -13.77 -0.97 0.81
CA PHE A 66 -14.33 -2.28 0.48
C PHE A 66 -14.93 -3.02 1.69
N HIS A 67 -14.49 -2.73 2.92
CA HIS A 67 -14.96 -3.35 4.15
C HIS A 67 -15.07 -4.88 4.05
N VAL A 68 -13.95 -5.53 3.75
CA VAL A 68 -13.93 -6.98 3.55
C VAL A 68 -13.99 -7.67 4.91
N PHE A 69 -15.09 -8.39 5.16
CA PHE A 69 -15.23 -9.18 6.37
C PHE A 69 -14.12 -10.25 6.48
N GLY A 70 -13.42 -10.26 7.62
CA GLY A 70 -12.34 -11.22 7.88
C GLY A 70 -10.99 -10.85 7.28
N CYS A 71 -10.81 -9.62 6.77
CA CYS A 71 -9.50 -9.15 6.34
C CYS A 71 -8.64 -8.74 7.55
N ASP A 72 -7.63 -9.54 7.87
CA ASP A 72 -6.67 -9.26 8.95
C ASP A 72 -5.56 -8.31 8.45
N LEU A 73 -5.79 -7.00 8.60
CA LEU A 73 -4.82 -5.99 8.16
C LEU A 73 -3.44 -6.14 8.84
N PRO A 74 -3.33 -6.37 10.16
CA PRO A 74 -2.05 -6.66 10.79
C PRO A 74 -1.30 -7.82 10.16
N ALA A 75 -1.98 -8.93 9.84
CA ALA A 75 -1.35 -10.06 9.17
C ALA A 75 -0.86 -9.70 7.75
N LEU A 76 -1.61 -8.87 7.01
CA LEU A 76 -1.17 -8.37 5.70
C LEU A 76 0.01 -7.40 5.80
N ALA A 77 0.03 -6.51 6.80
CA ALA A 77 1.14 -5.61 7.07
C ALA A 77 2.43 -6.38 7.36
N LEU A 78 2.35 -7.42 8.20
CA LEU A 78 3.48 -8.29 8.51
C LEU A 78 4.07 -8.98 7.26
N ARG A 79 3.21 -9.37 6.30
CA ARG A 79 3.66 -9.95 5.01
C ARG A 79 4.39 -8.95 4.11
N LEU A 80 4.16 -7.65 4.28
CA LEU A 80 4.84 -6.60 3.50
C LEU A 80 6.24 -6.28 4.04
N GLY A 81 6.47 -6.53 5.33
CA GLY A 81 7.75 -6.32 6.02
C GLY A 81 7.55 -5.72 7.41
N ALA A 82 8.50 -5.95 8.32
CA ALA A 82 8.39 -5.58 9.74
C ALA A 82 8.24 -4.07 10.01
N ASP A 83 8.60 -3.22 9.03
CA ASP A 83 8.52 -1.77 9.16
C ASP A 83 7.14 -1.20 8.78
N VAL A 84 6.19 -2.02 8.31
CA VAL A 84 4.82 -1.59 8.01
C VAL A 84 3.98 -1.68 9.30
N PRO A 85 3.57 -0.55 9.88
CA PRO A 85 2.76 -0.52 11.11
C PRO A 85 1.31 -0.95 10.87
#